data_AF-A0A2W4TYQ7-F1
#
_entry.id   AF-A0A2W4TYQ7-F1
#
_cell.length_a   1.000
_cell.length_b   1.000
_cell.length_c   1.000
_cell.angle_alpha   90.00
_cell.angle_beta   90.00
_cell.angle_gamma   90.00
#
_symmetry.space_group_name_H-M   'P 1'
#
loop_
_entity.id
_entity.type
_entity.pdbx_description
1 polymer ?
#
loop_
_entity_poly.entity_id
_entity_poly.type
_entity_poly.pdbx_seq_one_letter_code
_entity_poly.pdbx_strand_id
1 'polypeptide(L)'
;MLVGHPGLYHAFARFYQSAARQASPLEQQARLAAFLRRLLEQSQDGGPAPEPCSARAALARVRDHLEDNLARTVPLDELAAVAGLSRFHLSRKFAQAYGLSPHAYQNQLRLRAVRERLRRGVRPNAIEAGFFDQSHLIRHFRDSQGMTPGEFATPITALPPLD
;
A
#
# COMPACT_ATOMS: atom_id res chain seq x y z
N MET A 1 -3.35 5.04 -1.15
CA MET A 1 -4.39 4.17 -0.57
C MET A 1 -5.44 5.02 0.14
N LEU A 2 -6.21 5.79 -0.64
CA LEU A 2 -7.32 6.65 -0.18
C LEU A 2 -8.62 6.39 -0.96
N VAL A 3 -8.59 5.42 -1.90
CA VAL A 3 -9.62 5.26 -2.95
C VAL A 3 -10.58 4.08 -2.67
N GLY A 4 -10.41 3.36 -1.55
CA GLY A 4 -11.20 2.17 -1.22
C GLY A 4 -12.34 2.35 -0.21
N HIS A 5 -12.48 3.52 0.41
CA HIS A 5 -13.49 3.77 1.45
C HIS A 5 -14.32 5.01 1.08
N PRO A 6 -15.58 4.85 0.64
CA PRO A 6 -16.44 5.97 0.23
C PRO A 6 -16.57 7.06 1.30
N GLY A 7 -16.58 6.68 2.58
CA GLY A 7 -16.61 7.63 3.70
C GLY A 7 -15.34 8.47 3.86
N LEU A 8 -14.17 7.91 3.58
CA LEU A 8 -12.89 8.62 3.67
C LEU A 8 -12.70 9.60 2.50
N TYR A 9 -13.16 9.24 1.30
CA TYR A 9 -13.16 10.14 0.15
C TYR A 9 -14.08 11.34 0.37
N HIS A 10 -15.31 11.12 0.86
CA HIS A 10 -16.23 12.22 1.17
C HIS A 10 -15.74 13.11 2.32
N ALA A 11 -15.09 12.54 3.34
CA ALA A 11 -14.53 13.32 4.44
C ALA A 11 -13.33 14.17 3.99
N PHE A 12 -12.44 13.60 3.16
CA PHE A 12 -11.32 14.31 2.55
C PHE A 12 -11.78 15.42 1.59
N ALA A 13 -12.74 15.13 0.71
CA ALA A 13 -13.29 16.10 -0.24
C ALA A 13 -14.00 17.28 0.45
N ARG A 14 -14.75 17.03 1.53
CA ARG A 14 -15.37 18.09 2.34
C ARG A 14 -14.33 18.96 3.03
N PHE A 15 -13.26 18.38 3.58
CA PHE A 15 -12.16 19.12 4.18
C PHE A 15 -11.45 20.00 3.13
N TYR A 16 -11.08 19.42 1.98
CA TYR A 16 -10.39 20.12 0.90
C TYR A 16 -11.21 21.29 0.32
N GLN A 17 -12.52 21.12 0.12
CA GLN A 17 -13.41 22.20 -0.32
C GLN A 17 -13.61 23.29 0.74
N SER A 18 -13.54 22.96 2.03
CA SER A 18 -13.69 23.93 3.12
C SER A 18 -12.41 24.73 3.43
N ALA A 19 -11.24 24.19 3.07
CA ALA A 19 -9.94 24.84 3.24
C ALA A 19 -9.65 25.90 2.14
N ALA A 20 -10.38 25.84 1.02
CA ALA A 20 -10.20 26.74 -0.13
C ALA A 20 -10.90 28.12 0.01
N ARG A 21 -11.61 28.40 1.11
CA ARG A 21 -12.20 29.73 1.37
C ARG A 21 -11.75 30.26 2.73
N GLN A 22 -10.77 31.17 2.67
CA GLN A 22 -10.34 32.13 3.71
C GLN A 22 -10.59 31.70 5.17
N ALA A 23 -10.07 30.53 5.57
CA ALA A 23 -10.01 30.16 6.99
C ALA A 23 -8.69 30.66 7.57
N SER A 24 -8.75 31.31 8.74
CA SER A 24 -7.54 31.69 9.47
C SER A 24 -6.68 30.44 9.78
N PRO A 25 -5.35 30.57 9.92
CA PRO A 25 -4.48 29.43 10.25
C PRO A 25 -4.93 28.64 11.49
N LEU A 26 -5.49 29.33 12.50
CA LEU A 26 -6.06 28.74 13.71
C LEU A 26 -7.30 27.87 13.42
N GLU A 27 -8.18 28.31 12.53
CA GLU A 27 -9.35 27.52 12.13
C GLU A 27 -8.95 26.28 11.33
N GLN A 28 -7.93 26.38 10.47
CA GLN A 28 -7.40 25.23 9.76
C GLN A 28 -6.81 24.20 10.73
N GLN A 29 -6.05 24.65 11.73
CA GLN A 29 -5.49 23.80 12.78
C GLN A 29 -6.60 23.12 13.61
N ALA A 30 -7.62 23.87 14.04
CA ALA A 30 -8.74 23.31 14.80
C ALA A 30 -9.53 22.28 13.99
N ARG A 31 -9.78 22.55 12.69
CA ARG A 31 -10.46 21.63 11.78
C ARG A 31 -9.64 20.36 11.52
N LEU A 32 -8.32 20.49 11.34
CA LEU A 32 -7.43 19.35 11.21
C LEU A 32 -7.40 18.50 12.49
N ALA A 33 -7.27 19.13 13.66
CA ALA A 33 -7.28 18.43 14.94
C ALA A 33 -8.59 17.68 15.19
N ALA A 34 -9.74 18.30 14.89
CA ALA A 34 -11.05 17.66 14.99
C ALA A 34 -11.21 16.50 14.01
N PHE A 35 -10.71 16.64 12.77
CA PHE A 35 -10.72 15.57 11.77
C PHE A 35 -9.84 14.38 12.20
N LEU A 36 -8.61 14.64 12.66
CA LEU A 36 -7.70 13.61 13.16
C LEU A 36 -8.29 12.90 14.38
N ARG A 37 -8.88 13.63 15.33
CA ARG A 37 -9.57 13.03 16.49
C ARG A 37 -10.68 12.08 16.04
N ARG A 38 -11.53 12.49 15.09
CA ARG A 38 -12.61 11.64 14.57
C ARG A 38 -12.10 10.42 13.83
N LEU A 39 -11.02 10.55 13.05
CA LEU A 39 -10.36 9.40 12.42
C LEU A 39 -9.80 8.43 13.45
N LEU A 40 -9.17 8.96 14.50
CA LEU A 40 -8.60 8.15 15.57
C LEU A 40 -9.72 7.43 16.35
N GLU A 41 -10.79 8.11 16.74
CA GLU A 41 -11.96 7.52 17.40
C GLU A 41 -12.60 6.41 16.54
N GLN A 42 -12.80 6.67 15.24
CA GLN A 42 -13.31 5.66 14.29
C GLN A 42 -12.33 4.51 14.04
N SER A 43 -11.03 4.71 14.30
CA SER A 43 -10.04 3.65 14.24
C SER A 43 -9.93 2.82 15.52
N GLN A 44 -10.47 3.32 16.65
CA GLN A 44 -10.47 2.60 17.94
C GLN A 44 -11.66 1.66 18.13
N ASP A 45 -12.75 1.82 17.38
CA ASP A 45 -13.94 0.93 17.43
C ASP A 45 -13.74 -0.45 16.77
N GLY A 46 -12.49 -0.87 16.56
CA GLY A 46 -12.21 -2.19 15.97
C GLY A 46 -10.74 -2.53 15.79
N GLY A 47 -9.84 -1.89 16.55
CA GLY A 47 -8.46 -2.36 16.62
C GLY A 47 -8.47 -3.81 17.13
N PRO A 48 -7.93 -4.79 16.38
CA PRO A 48 -7.93 -6.17 16.86
C PRO A 48 -7.25 -6.20 18.23
N ALA A 49 -7.89 -6.86 19.20
CA ALA A 49 -7.26 -7.16 20.50
C ALA A 49 -5.84 -7.70 20.24
N PRO A 50 -4.85 -7.37 21.10
CA PRO A 50 -3.47 -7.80 20.89
C PRO A 50 -3.45 -9.30 20.61
N GLU A 51 -3.15 -9.64 19.35
CA GLU A 51 -3.18 -11.03 18.90
C GLU A 51 -2.19 -11.83 19.76
N PRO A 52 -2.51 -13.09 20.09
CA PRO A 52 -1.57 -13.96 20.79
C PRO A 52 -0.20 -13.93 20.11
N CYS A 53 0.88 -13.97 20.90
CA CYS A 53 2.25 -13.89 20.36
C CYS A 53 2.51 -14.95 19.25
N SER A 54 1.85 -16.11 19.34
CA SER A 54 1.87 -17.17 18.33
C SER A 54 1.22 -16.77 16.99
N ALA A 55 0.11 -16.04 17.03
CA ALA A 55 -0.58 -15.56 15.83
C ALA A 55 0.24 -14.47 15.12
N ARG A 56 0.86 -13.55 15.87
CA ARG A 56 1.79 -12.56 15.30
C ARG A 56 2.99 -13.23 14.63
N ALA A 57 3.59 -14.23 15.28
CA ALA A 57 4.70 -14.99 14.71
C ALA A 57 4.27 -15.76 13.44
N ALA A 58 3.06 -16.33 13.41
CA ALA A 58 2.52 -16.99 12.22
C ALA A 58 2.35 -16.03 11.03
N LEU A 59 1.81 -14.83 11.26
CA LEU A 59 1.66 -13.81 10.22
C LEU A 59 3.01 -13.25 9.75
N ALA A 60 4.00 -13.14 10.64
CA ALA A 60 5.37 -12.79 10.26
C ALA A 60 5.99 -13.83 9.32
N ARG A 61 5.83 -15.13 9.60
CA ARG A 61 6.29 -16.19 8.69
C ARG A 61 5.65 -16.10 7.30
N VAL A 62 4.35 -15.75 7.23
CA VAL A 62 3.68 -15.52 5.94
C VAL A 62 4.30 -14.36 5.19
N ARG A 63 4.58 -13.25 5.88
CA ARG A 63 5.25 -12.08 5.29
C ARG A 63 6.61 -12.47 4.73
N ASP A 64 7.42 -13.15 5.54
CA ASP A 64 8.78 -13.55 5.16
C ASP A 64 8.72 -14.50 3.96
N HIS A 65 7.76 -15.45 3.95
CA HIS A 65 7.53 -16.35 2.83
C HIS A 65 7.16 -15.60 1.52
N LEU A 66 6.35 -14.54 1.61
CA LEU A 66 6.02 -13.70 0.45
C LEU A 66 7.23 -12.92 -0.08
N GLU A 67 8.13 -12.49 0.81
CA GLU A 67 9.37 -11.79 0.47
C GLU A 67 10.39 -12.72 -0.19
N ASP A 68 10.52 -13.95 0.30
CA ASP A 68 11.38 -14.97 -0.29
C ASP A 68 10.89 -15.46 -1.66
N ASN A 69 9.58 -15.31 -1.94
CA ASN A 69 8.94 -15.81 -3.15
C ASN A 69 8.41 -14.69 -4.07
N LEU A 70 9.13 -13.58 -4.20
CA LEU A 70 8.64 -12.41 -4.95
C LEU A 70 8.27 -12.70 -6.40
N ALA A 71 9.11 -13.41 -7.15
CA ALA A 71 8.87 -13.69 -8.57
C ALA A 71 7.76 -14.73 -8.80
N ARG A 72 7.47 -15.58 -7.81
CA ARG A 72 6.52 -16.68 -7.93
C ARG A 72 5.12 -16.25 -7.51
N THR A 73 4.11 -16.70 -8.23
CA THR A 73 2.72 -16.64 -7.75
C THR A 73 2.57 -17.61 -6.59
N VAL A 74 2.39 -17.08 -5.37
CA VAL A 74 2.19 -17.91 -4.18
C VAL A 74 0.68 -18.11 -3.95
N PRO A 75 0.18 -19.36 -4.02
CA PRO A 75 -1.24 -19.62 -3.80
C PRO A 75 -1.62 -19.38 -2.34
N LEU A 76 -2.86 -18.93 -2.12
CA LEU A 76 -3.35 -18.62 -0.77
C LEU A 76 -3.37 -19.85 0.15
N ASP A 77 -3.58 -21.05 -0.40
CA ASP A 77 -3.55 -22.31 0.36
C ASP A 77 -2.16 -22.61 0.95
N GLU A 78 -1.09 -22.25 0.23
CA GLU A 78 0.27 -22.40 0.72
C GLU A 78 0.55 -21.44 1.89
N LEU A 79 0.15 -20.17 1.76
CA LEU A 79 0.28 -19.20 2.84
C LEU A 79 -0.55 -19.61 4.07
N ALA A 80 -1.74 -20.19 3.84
CA ALA A 80 -2.61 -20.70 4.88
C ALA A 80 -1.93 -21.84 5.66
N ALA A 81 -1.24 -22.74 4.95
CA ALA A 81 -0.42 -23.79 5.55
C ALA A 81 0.76 -23.22 6.36
N VAL A 82 1.48 -22.22 5.84
CA VAL A 82 2.58 -21.52 6.56
C VAL A 82 2.11 -20.92 7.89
N ALA A 83 0.89 -20.36 7.90
CA ALA A 83 0.30 -19.77 9.09
C ALA A 83 -0.36 -20.79 10.04
N GLY A 84 -0.67 -22.00 9.57
CA GLY A 84 -1.55 -22.95 10.30
C GLY A 84 -2.99 -22.44 10.42
N LEU A 85 -3.48 -21.67 9.44
CA LEU A 85 -4.80 -21.03 9.44
C LEU A 85 -5.63 -21.48 8.24
N SER A 86 -6.95 -21.29 8.29
CA SER A 86 -7.76 -21.34 7.08
C SER A 86 -7.48 -20.13 6.18
N ARG A 87 -7.71 -20.26 4.86
CA ARG A 87 -7.54 -19.15 3.90
C ARG A 87 -8.26 -17.86 4.30
N PHE A 88 -9.49 -17.99 4.78
CA PHE A 88 -10.32 -16.86 5.19
C PHE A 88 -9.76 -16.18 6.44
N HIS A 89 -9.38 -16.98 7.46
CA HIS A 89 -8.75 -16.45 8.67
C HIS A 89 -7.42 -15.79 8.37
N LEU A 90 -6.58 -16.41 7.54
CA LEU A 90 -5.33 -15.81 7.10
C LEU A 90 -5.58 -14.46 6.44
N SER A 91 -6.46 -14.40 5.44
CA SER A 91 -6.69 -13.17 4.67
C SER A 91 -7.16 -12.02 5.56
N ARG A 92 -8.08 -12.31 6.48
CA ARG A 92 -8.58 -11.34 7.46
C ARG A 92 -7.50 -10.90 8.44
N LYS A 93 -6.81 -11.83 9.07
CA LYS A 93 -5.79 -11.56 10.11
C LYS A 93 -4.56 -10.87 9.53
N PHE A 94 -4.13 -11.27 8.34
CA PHE A 94 -3.03 -10.63 7.62
C PHE A 94 -3.38 -9.19 7.24
N ALA A 95 -4.58 -8.93 6.72
CA ALA A 95 -5.04 -7.57 6.43
C ALA A 95 -5.18 -6.71 7.68
N GLN A 96 -5.64 -7.29 8.80
CA GLN A 96 -5.66 -6.61 10.10
C GLN A 96 -4.25 -6.24 10.60
N ALA A 97 -3.26 -7.11 10.39
CA ALA A 97 -1.89 -6.89 10.86
C ALA A 97 -1.06 -5.98 9.95
N TYR A 98 -1.23 -6.06 8.63
CA TYR A 98 -0.38 -5.39 7.63
C TYR A 98 -1.12 -4.37 6.75
N GLY A 99 -2.41 -4.15 6.98
CA GLY A 99 -3.25 -3.19 6.24
C GLY A 99 -3.61 -3.63 4.81
N LEU A 100 -3.18 -4.81 4.39
CA LEU A 100 -3.30 -5.32 3.01
C LEU A 100 -3.64 -6.80 2.99
N SER A 101 -4.38 -7.25 1.98
CA SER A 101 -4.47 -8.70 1.71
C SER A 101 -3.10 -9.26 1.31
N PRO A 102 -2.84 -10.57 1.52
CA PRO A 102 -1.55 -11.19 1.15
C PRO A 102 -1.14 -10.93 -0.30
N HIS A 103 -2.08 -11.02 -1.25
CA HIS A 103 -1.83 -10.75 -2.66
C HIS A 103 -1.47 -9.27 -2.93
N ALA A 104 -2.21 -8.33 -2.33
CA ALA A 104 -1.91 -6.91 -2.47
C ALA A 104 -0.56 -6.54 -1.85
N TYR A 105 -0.21 -7.18 -0.72
CA TYR A 105 1.08 -7.02 -0.07
C TYR A 105 2.22 -7.53 -0.95
N GLN A 106 2.10 -8.73 -1.53
CA GLN A 106 3.11 -9.27 -2.44
C GLN A 106 3.33 -8.35 -3.65
N ASN A 107 2.25 -7.81 -4.23
CA ASN A 107 2.36 -6.85 -5.32
C ASN A 107 3.10 -5.56 -4.90
N GLN A 108 2.88 -5.06 -3.68
CA GLN A 108 3.66 -3.93 -3.18
C GLN A 108 5.15 -4.25 -3.03
N LEU A 109 5.50 -5.45 -2.55
CA LEU A 109 6.89 -5.87 -2.47
C LEU A 109 7.54 -5.94 -3.86
N ARG A 110 6.84 -6.52 -4.85
CA ARG A 110 7.29 -6.59 -6.25
C ARG A 110 7.53 -5.19 -6.82
N LEU A 111 6.59 -4.28 -6.62
CA LEU A 111 6.74 -2.89 -7.08
C LEU A 111 7.91 -2.16 -6.40
N ARG A 112 8.15 -2.43 -5.11
CA ARG A 112 9.30 -1.89 -4.39
C ARG A 112 10.61 -2.38 -5.01
N ALA A 113 10.70 -3.67 -5.35
CA ALA A 113 11.87 -4.26 -6.00
C ALA A 113 12.08 -3.69 -7.41
N VAL A 114 11.00 -3.54 -8.20
CA VAL A 114 11.04 -2.89 -9.52
C VAL A 114 11.58 -1.46 -9.40
N ARG A 115 11.05 -0.68 -8.46
CA ARG A 115 11.49 0.70 -8.21
C ARG A 115 12.98 0.79 -7.89
N GLU A 116 13.48 -0.13 -7.09
CA GLU A 116 14.90 -0.18 -6.74
C GLU A 116 15.78 -0.54 -7.93
N ARG A 117 15.35 -1.48 -8.79
CA ARG A 117 16.05 -1.79 -10.06
C ARG A 117 16.09 -0.57 -10.98
N LEU A 118 14.97 0.13 -11.15
CA LEU A 118 14.89 1.32 -12.01
C LEU A 118 15.81 2.45 -11.52
N ARG A 119 15.90 2.67 -10.20
CA ARG A 119 16.83 3.66 -9.60
C ARG A 119 18.30 3.35 -9.90
N ARG A 120 18.64 2.08 -10.12
CA ARG A 120 19.97 1.62 -10.50
C ARG A 120 20.17 1.59 -12.02
N GLY A 121 19.25 2.14 -12.81
CA GLY A 121 19.29 2.13 -14.27
C GLY A 121 18.93 0.77 -14.90
N VAL A 122 18.47 -0.20 -14.11
CA VAL A 122 18.12 -1.53 -14.60
C VAL A 122 16.64 -1.59 -14.91
N ARG A 123 16.28 -1.85 -16.17
CA ARG A 123 14.88 -2.11 -16.58
C ARG A 123 14.52 -3.56 -16.25
N PRO A 124 13.60 -3.83 -15.30
CA PRO A 124 13.21 -5.19 -14.99
C PRO A 124 12.31 -5.77 -16.08
N ASN A 125 12.51 -7.04 -16.39
CA ASN A 125 11.53 -7.84 -17.12
C ASN A 125 10.32 -8.09 -16.20
N ALA A 126 9.09 -7.99 -16.74
CA ALA A 126 7.87 -8.21 -15.98
C ALA A 126 7.80 -9.59 -15.31
N ILE A 127 8.17 -10.65 -16.03
CA ILE A 127 8.14 -12.03 -15.54
C ILE A 127 9.13 -12.20 -14.38
N GLU A 128 10.35 -11.69 -14.52
CA GLU A 128 11.36 -11.70 -13.45
C GLU A 128 10.89 -10.93 -12.20
N ALA A 129 10.13 -9.86 -12.41
CA ALA A 129 9.56 -9.06 -11.33
C ALA A 129 8.29 -9.69 -10.73
N GLY A 130 7.85 -10.86 -11.21
CA GLY A 130 6.67 -11.58 -10.72
C GLY A 130 5.34 -11.04 -11.25
N PHE A 131 5.35 -10.31 -12.36
CA PHE A 131 4.13 -9.86 -13.06
C PHE A 131 3.83 -10.78 -14.24
N PHE A 132 2.54 -11.03 -14.49
CA PHE A 132 2.08 -11.85 -15.61
C PHE A 132 2.60 -11.38 -16.98
N ASP A 133 2.60 -10.07 -17.22
CA ASP A 133 3.13 -9.46 -18.43
C ASP A 133 3.53 -7.99 -18.19
N GLN A 134 4.08 -7.36 -19.23
CA GLN A 134 4.53 -5.96 -19.17
C GLN A 134 3.38 -4.97 -18.95
N SER A 135 2.20 -5.23 -19.50
CA SER A 135 1.01 -4.38 -19.31
C SER A 135 0.52 -4.41 -17.87
N HIS A 136 0.55 -5.59 -17.25
CA HIS A 136 0.22 -5.83 -15.85
C HIS A 136 1.21 -5.10 -14.93
N LEU A 137 2.51 -5.17 -15.22
CA LEU A 137 3.54 -4.39 -14.53
C LEU A 137 3.27 -2.87 -14.66
N ILE A 138 3.11 -2.36 -15.87
CA ILE A 138 2.90 -0.92 -16.12
C ILE A 138 1.67 -0.42 -15.38
N ARG A 139 0.55 -1.15 -15.44
CA ARG A 139 -0.69 -0.80 -14.73
C ARG A 139 -0.45 -0.71 -13.23
N HIS A 140 0.08 -1.76 -12.62
CA HIS A 140 0.30 -1.78 -11.17
C HIS A 140 1.32 -0.74 -10.71
N PHE A 141 2.35 -0.50 -11.50
CA PHE A 141 3.36 0.50 -11.19
C PHE A 141 2.77 1.91 -11.26
N ARG A 142 1.99 2.23 -12.30
CA ARG A 142 1.30 3.51 -12.43
C ARG A 142 0.28 3.72 -11.32
N ASP A 143 -0.53 2.70 -11.01
CA ASP A 143 -1.51 2.77 -9.93
C ASP A 143 -0.85 3.02 -8.56
N SER A 144 0.39 2.57 -8.38
CA SER A 144 1.14 2.74 -7.13
C SER A 144 2.02 3.99 -7.05
N GLN A 145 2.64 4.41 -8.17
CA GLN A 145 3.66 5.46 -8.21
C GLN A 145 3.20 6.73 -8.96
N GLY A 146 2.02 6.70 -9.60
CA GLY A 146 1.46 7.83 -10.36
C GLY A 146 2.05 8.02 -11.75
N MET A 147 3.05 7.22 -12.15
CA MET A 147 3.73 7.27 -13.44
C MET A 147 4.16 5.86 -13.88
N THR A 148 4.49 5.67 -15.15
CA THR A 148 4.97 4.40 -15.70
C THR A 148 6.42 4.11 -15.26
N PRO A 149 6.88 2.84 -15.33
CA PRO A 149 8.28 2.49 -15.07
C PRO A 149 9.28 3.25 -15.96
N GLY A 150 8.90 3.52 -17.21
CA GLY A 150 9.74 4.24 -18.17
C GLY A 150 9.94 5.70 -17.77
N GLU A 151 8.86 6.39 -17.41
CA GLU A 151 8.91 7.76 -16.88
C GLU A 151 9.71 7.84 -15.57
N PHE A 152 9.51 6.86 -14.68
CA PHE A 152 10.22 6.80 -13.40
C PHE A 152 11.73 6.59 -13.55
N ALA A 153 12.19 5.89 -14.60
CA ALA A 153 13.61 5.66 -14.86
C ALA A 153 14.30 6.87 -15.51
N THR A 154 13.55 7.83 -16.02
CA THR A 154 14.12 9.04 -16.61
C THR A 154 14.58 9.96 -15.47
N PRO A 155 15.86 10.35 -15.42
CA PRO A 155 16.32 11.30 -14.43
C PRO A 155 15.56 12.62 -14.59
N ILE A 156 15.14 13.24 -13.48
CA ILE A 156 14.54 14.58 -13.45
C ILE A 156 15.68 15.58 -13.75
N THR A 157 16.11 15.63 -15.00
CA THR A 157 17.11 16.58 -15.50
C THR A 157 16.47 17.34 -16.65
N ALA A 158 15.44 18.12 -16.32
CA ALA A 158 14.90 19.20 -17.14
C ALA A 158 13.90 20.02 -16.29
N LEU A 159 14.36 20.59 -15.17
CA LEU A 159 13.78 21.86 -14.75
C LEU A 159 14.44 22.89 -15.68
N PRO A 160 13.70 23.58 -16.57
CA PRO A 160 14.27 24.73 -17.26
C PRO A 160 14.80 25.70 -16.19
N PRO A 161 15.92 26.41 -16.45
CA PRO A 161 16.35 27.47 -15.55
C PRO A 161 15.17 28.41 -15.31
N LEU A 162 14.95 28.77 -14.05
CA LEU A 162 14.05 29.86 -13.72
C LEU A 162 14.76 31.13 -14.21
N ASP A 163 14.33 31.61 -15.38
CA ASP A 163 14.68 32.95 -15.87
C ASP A 163 14.06 34.02 -14.96
#